data_AF-A1TMS4-F1
#
_entry.id   AF-A1TMS4-F1
#
_cell.length_a   1.000
_cell.length_b   1.000
_cell.length_c   1.000
_cell.angle_alpha   90.00
_cell.angle_beta   90.00
_cell.angle_gamma   90.00
#
_symmetry.space_group_name_H-M   'P 1'
#
loop_
_entity.id
_entity.type
_entity.pdbx_description
1 polymer ?
#
loop_
_entity_poly.entity_id
_entity_poly.type
_entity_poly.pdbx_seq_one_letter_code
_entity_poly.pdbx_strand_id
1 'polypeptide(L)' 'MSTETPQALTPVVSLVWGEAKDGTYFAQMTVSGLTSEDQARAAMDHMQRLFCGAEQEPIQ' A
#
# COMPACT_ATOMS: atom_id res chain seq x y z
N MET A 1 -32.14 19.21 -1.78
CA MET A 1 -31.65 17.92 -1.23
C MET A 1 -30.97 17.20 -2.39
N SER A 2 -29.66 17.36 -2.52
CA SER A 2 -28.87 16.66 -3.53
C SER A 2 -28.44 15.34 -2.94
N THR A 3 -28.93 14.23 -3.50
CA THR A 3 -28.50 12.88 -3.16
C THR A 3 -27.18 12.61 -3.89
N GLU A 4 -26.06 12.91 -3.24
CA GLU A 4 -24.75 12.43 -3.68
C GLU A 4 -24.68 10.92 -3.38
N THR A 5 -24.77 10.12 -4.43
CA THR A 5 -24.45 8.69 -4.37
C THR A 5 -23.02 8.56 -3.84
N PRO A 6 -22.75 7.78 -2.77
CA PRO A 6 -21.38 7.58 -2.31
C PRO A 6 -20.63 6.86 -3.42
N GLN A 7 -19.81 7.58 -4.18
CA GLN A 7 -18.90 6.96 -5.13
C GLN A 7 -17.99 6.06 -4.30
N ALA A 8 -18.07 4.75 -4.56
CA ALA A 8 -17.15 3.79 -3.98
C ALA A 8 -15.73 4.29 -4.25
N LEU A 9 -15.00 4.62 -3.20
CA LEU A 9 -13.64 5.14 -3.33
C LEU A 9 -12.79 4.02 -3.93
N THR A 10 -12.37 4.18 -5.18
CA THR A 10 -11.44 3.24 -5.80
C THR A 10 -10.12 3.30 -5.04
N PRO A 11 -9.50 2.15 -4.68
CA PRO A 11 -8.21 2.17 -4.01
C PRO A 11 -7.16 2.88 -4.87
N VAL A 12 -6.42 3.80 -4.25
CA VAL A 12 -5.31 4.52 -4.91
C VAL A 12 -4.03 4.20 -4.19
N VAL A 13 -2.99 3.88 -4.97
CA VAL A 13 -1.64 3.62 -4.45
C VAL A 13 -0.76 4.83 -4.76
N SER A 14 -0.10 5.36 -3.72
CA SER A 14 0.89 6.42 -3.83
C SER A 14 2.23 5.93 -3.29
N LEU A 15 3.30 6.27 -4.00
CA LEU A 15 4.68 5.88 -3.68
C LEU A 15 5.53 7.14 -3.52
N VAL A 16 6.26 7.22 -2.41
CA VAL A 16 7.28 8.24 -2.18
C VAL A 16 8.54 7.56 -1.65
N TRP A 17 9.70 8.13 -1.93
CA TRP A 17 10.96 7.69 -1.35
C TRP A 17 11.74 8.89 -0.84
N GLY A 18 12.67 8.65 0.08
CA GLY A 18 13.49 9.71 0.66
C GLY A 18 14.71 9.17 1.38
N GLU A 19 15.52 10.09 1.88
CA GLU A 19 16.70 9.80 2.70
C GLU A 19 16.35 10.03 4.18
N ALA A 20 16.72 9.08 5.02
CA ALA A 20 16.58 9.13 6.47
C ALA A 20 17.76 9.86 7.11
N LYS A 21 17.61 10.24 8.39
CA LYS A 21 18.61 11.05 9.12
C LYS A 21 19.95 10.33 9.34
N ASP A 22 19.97 9.01 9.25
CA ASP A 22 21.16 8.17 9.37
C ASP A 22 21.86 7.93 8.01
N GLY A 23 21.40 8.59 6.93
CA GLY A 23 21.93 8.42 5.58
C GLY A 23 21.41 7.17 4.86
N THR A 24 20.47 6.42 5.47
CA THR A 24 19.78 5.32 4.78
C THR A 24 18.62 5.85 3.92
N TYR A 25 18.09 5.04 3.01
CA TYR A 25 16.95 5.41 2.18
C TYR A 25 15.71 4.62 2.58
N PHE A 26 14.54 5.23 2.43
CA PHE A 26 13.26 4.56 2.64
C PHE A 26 12.35 4.74 1.43
N ALA A 27 11.48 3.77 1.21
CA ALA A 27 10.32 3.88 0.35
C ALA A 27 9.07 3.75 1.21
N GLN A 28 8.08 4.61 0.96
CA GLN A 28 6.78 4.58 1.61
C GLN A 28 5.71 4.38 0.54
N MET A 29 4.88 3.36 0.74
CA MET A 29 3.68 3.11 -0.05
C MET A 29 2.44 3.37 0.80
N THR A 30 1.50 4.13 0.26
CA THR A 30 0.21 4.42 0.90
C THR A 30 -0.91 3.91 0.00
N VAL A 31 -1.80 3.09 0.55
CA VAL A 31 -3.03 2.64 -0.11
C VAL A 31 -4.22 3.35 0.55
N SER A 32 -4.90 4.19 -0.21
CA SER A 32 -6.06 4.98 0.26
C SER A 32 -7.34 4.51 -0.41
N GLY A 33 -8.51 4.86 0.14
CA GLY A 33 -9.81 4.50 -0.44
C GLY A 33 -10.33 3.10 -0.06
N LEU A 34 -9.71 2.45 0.93
CA LEU A 34 -10.18 1.17 1.47
C LEU A 34 -11.43 1.41 2.31
N THR A 35 -12.49 0.61 2.09
CA THR A 35 -13.82 0.86 2.67
C THR A 35 -14.09 0.04 3.93
N SER A 36 -13.19 -0.86 4.30
CA SER A 36 -13.29 -1.68 5.50
C SER A 36 -11.93 -1.96 6.15
N GLU A 37 -11.96 -2.32 7.43
CA GLU A 37 -10.77 -2.77 8.16
C GLU A 37 -10.19 -4.05 7.55
N ASP A 38 -11.02 -4.98 7.10
CA ASP A 38 -10.58 -6.21 6.44
C ASP A 38 -9.80 -5.91 5.15
N GLN A 39 -10.25 -4.92 4.36
CA GLN A 39 -9.51 -4.48 3.18
C GLN A 39 -8.16 -3.85 3.55
N ALA A 40 -8.12 -3.04 4.61
CA ALA A 40 -6.87 -2.47 5.13
C ALA A 40 -5.87 -3.56 5.55
N ARG A 41 -6.35 -4.57 6.28
CA ARG A 41 -5.53 -5.70 6.73
C ARG A 41 -5.01 -6.53 5.56
N ALA A 42 -5.88 -6.87 4.61
CA ALA A 42 -5.49 -7.61 3.41
C ALA A 42 -4.45 -6.84 2.56
N ALA A 43 -4.60 -5.51 2.44
CA ALA A 43 -3.62 -4.67 1.76
C ALA A 43 -2.27 -4.70 2.50
N MET A 44 -2.27 -4.57 3.84
CA MET A 44 -1.03 -4.67 4.64
C MET A 44 -0.34 -6.03 4.49
N ASP A 45 -1.07 -7.13 4.63
CA ASP A 45 -0.52 -8.48 4.48
C ASP A 45 0.09 -8.68 3.08
N HIS A 46 -0.57 -8.15 2.05
CA HIS A 46 -0.07 -8.22 0.68
C HIS A 46 1.23 -7.42 0.51
N MET A 47 1.29 -6.19 1.04
CA MET A 47 2.50 -5.37 1.02
C MET A 47 3.65 -6.05 1.76
N GLN A 48 3.39 -6.61 2.94
CA GLN A 48 4.42 -7.28 3.73
C GLN A 48 4.96 -8.51 3.00
N ARG A 49 4.12 -9.29 2.32
CA ARG A 49 4.57 -10.41 1.49
C ARG A 49 5.42 -9.95 0.31
N LEU A 50 5.07 -8.84 -0.32
CA LEU A 50 5.82 -8.31 -1.46
C LEU A 50 7.24 -7.89 -1.09
N PHE A 51 7.43 -7.28 0.09
CA PHE A 51 8.73 -6.71 0.50
C PHE A 51 9.54 -7.58 1.47
N CYS A 52 8.89 -8.46 2.22
CA CYS A 52 9.52 -9.27 3.27
C CYS A 52 9.29 -10.78 3.09
N GLY A 53 8.46 -11.20 2.13
CA GLY A 53 8.44 -12.58 1.68
C GLY A 53 9.75 -12.89 0.98
N ALA A 54 10.29 -14.10 1.17
CA ALA A 54 11.47 -14.53 0.42
C ALA A 54 11.21 -14.31 -1.07
N GLU A 55 12.06 -13.50 -1.72
CA GLU A 55 12.14 -13.51 -3.18
C GLU A 55 12.30 -14.98 -3.59
N GLN A 56 11.32 -15.51 -4.31
CA GLN A 56 11.59 -16.73 -5.06
C GLN A 56 12.65 -16.34 -6.07
N GLU A 57 13.91 -16.68 -5.79
CA GLU A 57 15.00 -16.55 -6.75
C GLU A 57 14.49 -17.10 -8.09
N PRO A 58 14.64 -16.36 -9.20
CA PRO A 58 14.45 -16.97 -10.50
C PRO A 58 15.42 -18.15 -10.57
N ILE A 59 14.87 -19.35 -10.70
CA ILE A 59 15.63 -20.55 -11.04
C ILE A 59 16.35 -20.22 -12.35
N GLN A 60 17.65 -19.95 -12.27
CA GLN A 60 18.54 -19.79 -13.42
C GLN A 60 19.16 -21.16 -13.77
#